data_AF-M7PQ79-F1
#
_entry.id   AF-M7PQ79-F1
#
_cell.length_a   1.000
_cell.length_b   1.000
_cell.length_c   1.000
_cell.angle_alpha   90.00
_cell.angle_beta   90.00
_cell.angle_gamma   90.00
#
_symmetry.space_group_name_H-M   'P 1'
#
loop_
_entity.id
_entity.type
_entity.pdbx_description
1 polymer ?
#
loop_
_entity_poly.entity_id
_entity_poly.type
_entity_poly.pdbx_seq_one_letter_code
_entity_poly.pdbx_strand_id
1 'polypeptide(L)'
;MLKCTTKFNNFLVKSSLSVEQLADKHALWIRTMTENEHIVDLTLLGCPMHTIKARETMQHCRVGQKIRFRLNDDAVSTIRKNLAADNCQSTVISSEAGTTIIEVTK
;
A
#
# COMPACT_ATOMS: atom_id res chain seq x y z
N MET A 1 53.76 -32.26 -15.93
CA MET A 1 52.71 -32.60 -14.94
C MET A 1 52.83 -31.64 -13.76
N LEU A 2 51.75 -30.88 -13.54
CA LEU A 2 51.27 -30.21 -12.32
C LEU A 2 52.27 -29.41 -11.45
N LYS A 3 52.24 -28.07 -11.64
CA LYS A 3 52.67 -27.09 -10.62
C LYS A 3 51.55 -26.96 -9.58
N CYS A 4 51.88 -27.19 -8.31
CA CYS A 4 50.97 -27.06 -7.19
C CYS A 4 51.26 -25.78 -6.38
N THR A 5 50.16 -25.13 -5.96
CA THR A 5 49.96 -24.24 -4.81
C THR A 5 50.73 -22.92 -4.72
N THR A 6 49.99 -21.80 -4.74
CA THR A 6 49.77 -20.88 -3.58
C THR A 6 49.36 -19.49 -4.09
N LYS A 7 48.08 -19.15 -4.03
CA LYS A 7 47.60 -17.75 -3.99
C LYS A 7 46.41 -17.67 -3.05
N PHE A 8 46.72 -17.41 -1.79
CA PHE A 8 45.79 -16.99 -0.76
C PHE A 8 45.48 -15.50 -0.94
N ASN A 9 44.19 -15.17 -0.88
CA ASN A 9 43.56 -13.91 -0.46
C ASN A 9 44.22 -12.57 -0.82
N ASN A 10 43.52 -11.80 -1.66
CA ASN A 10 42.95 -10.49 -1.28
C ASN A 10 42.40 -9.79 -2.51
N PHE A 11 41.08 -9.79 -2.69
CA PHE A 11 40.35 -8.58 -3.05
C PHE A 11 38.85 -8.80 -2.86
N LEU A 12 38.44 -8.87 -1.59
CA LEU A 12 37.10 -8.46 -1.21
C LEU A 12 36.96 -7.00 -1.65
N VAL A 13 36.39 -6.78 -2.84
CA VAL A 13 35.86 -5.47 -3.24
C VAL A 13 34.73 -5.16 -2.26
N LYS A 14 35.12 -4.53 -1.16
CA LYS A 14 34.24 -3.88 -0.22
C LYS A 14 33.32 -2.99 -1.05
N SER A 15 32.05 -3.38 -1.12
CA SER A 15 30.96 -2.51 -1.51
C SER A 15 30.76 -1.48 -0.38
N SER A 16 31.74 -0.58 -0.22
CA SER A 16 31.66 0.56 0.68
C SER A 16 30.78 1.61 0.00
N LEU A 17 29.46 1.40 0.07
CA LEU A 17 28.50 2.50 -0.11
C LEU A 17 28.83 3.56 0.94
N SER A 18 28.97 4.82 0.52
CA SER A 18 29.24 5.91 1.45
C SER A 18 28.05 6.10 2.40
N VAL A 19 28.31 6.61 3.61
CA VAL A 19 27.26 6.87 4.62
C VAL A 19 26.19 7.83 4.07
N GLU A 20 26.57 8.72 3.15
CA GLU A 20 25.67 9.64 2.44
C GLU A 20 24.68 8.90 1.53
N GLN A 21 25.14 7.88 0.78
CA GLN A 21 24.25 7.07 -0.08
C GLN A 21 23.28 6.20 0.73
N LEU A 22 23.62 5.85 1.98
CA LEU A 22 22.74 5.12 2.88
C LEU A 22 21.62 6.02 3.43
N ALA A 23 21.95 7.29 3.72
CA ALA A 23 20.98 8.29 4.17
C ALA A 23 19.97 8.66 3.07
N ASP A 24 20.43 8.77 1.82
CA ASP A 24 19.54 9.03 0.68
C ASP A 24 18.60 7.85 0.39
N LYS A 25 19.08 6.60 0.54
CA LYS A 25 18.21 5.42 0.46
C LYS A 25 17.18 5.39 1.58
N HIS A 26 17.56 5.77 2.80
CA HIS A 26 16.63 5.88 3.91
C HIS A 26 15.59 6.98 3.68
N ALA A 27 15.98 8.15 3.17
CA ALA A 27 15.07 9.25 2.86
C ALA A 27 14.12 8.90 1.70
N LEU A 28 14.62 8.20 0.67
CA LEU A 28 13.80 7.71 -0.43
C LEU A 28 12.80 6.66 0.07
N TRP A 29 13.21 5.73 0.94
CA TRP A 29 12.33 4.72 1.51
C TRP A 29 11.28 5.33 2.43
N ILE A 30 11.64 6.33 3.25
CA ILE A 30 10.69 7.10 4.08
C ILE A 30 9.69 7.85 3.20
N ARG A 31 10.13 8.47 2.08
CA ARG A 31 9.24 9.15 1.12
C ARG A 31 8.30 8.18 0.42
N THR A 32 8.81 7.05 -0.10
CA THR A 32 8.00 5.97 -0.68
C THR A 32 7.01 5.40 0.34
N MET A 33 7.34 5.37 1.63
CA MET A 33 6.41 4.92 2.67
C MET A 33 5.34 5.93 3.05
N THR A 34 5.62 7.24 2.98
CA THR A 34 4.60 8.28 3.15
C THR A 34 3.70 8.46 1.92
N GLU A 35 4.15 8.01 0.74
CA GLU A 35 3.38 8.01 -0.52
C GLU A 35 2.75 6.66 -0.87
N ASN A 36 2.87 5.65 0.00
CA ASN A 36 2.00 4.47 -0.09
C ASN A 36 0.65 4.83 0.53
N GLU A 37 -0.07 5.65 -0.23
CA GLU A 37 -1.50 5.79 -0.17
C GLU A 37 -2.11 4.38 -0.05
N HIS A 38 -2.59 4.01 1.14
CA HIS A 38 -3.07 2.65 1.39
C HIS A 38 -4.43 2.47 0.69
N ILE A 39 -4.36 2.23 -0.62
CA ILE A 39 -5.50 2.02 -1.51
C ILE A 39 -5.78 0.53 -1.56
N VAL A 40 -6.94 0.13 -1.05
CA VAL A 40 -7.44 -1.24 -1.14
C VAL A 40 -8.29 -1.34 -2.40
N ASP A 41 -7.81 -2.13 -3.37
CA ASP A 41 -8.53 -2.37 -4.61
C ASP A 41 -9.60 -3.44 -4.42
N LEU A 42 -10.87 -3.06 -4.61
CA LEU A 42 -12.05 -3.92 -4.52
C LEU A 42 -12.79 -4.00 -5.87
N THR A 43 -12.21 -3.47 -6.96
CA THR A 43 -12.82 -3.48 -8.31
C THR A 43 -13.04 -4.89 -8.85
N LEU A 44 -12.20 -5.84 -8.45
CA LEU A 44 -12.30 -7.25 -8.83
C LEU A 44 -13.35 -8.04 -8.01
N LEU A 45 -13.92 -7.42 -6.97
CA LEU A 45 -14.87 -8.06 -6.06
C LEU A 45 -16.29 -7.60 -6.37
N GLY A 46 -17.18 -8.55 -6.66
CA GLY A 46 -18.61 -8.27 -6.79
C GLY A 46 -19.32 -8.20 -5.44
N CYS A 47 -20.59 -7.79 -5.45
CA CYS A 47 -21.49 -7.97 -4.31
C CYS A 47 -21.62 -9.46 -3.96
N PRO A 48 -21.58 -9.87 -2.67
CA PRO A 48 -21.39 -9.04 -1.47
C PRO A 48 -19.92 -8.90 -1.03
N MET A 49 -18.96 -9.49 -1.76
CA MET A 49 -17.56 -9.64 -1.33
C MET A 49 -16.82 -8.33 -1.11
N HIS A 50 -16.97 -7.36 -2.02
CA HIS A 50 -16.38 -6.03 -1.84
C HIS A 50 -16.84 -5.31 -0.56
N THR A 51 -18.08 -5.55 -0.10
CA THR A 51 -18.63 -4.95 1.12
C THR A 51 -18.07 -5.64 2.35
N ILE A 52 -18.01 -6.98 2.35
CA ILE A 52 -17.38 -7.74 3.43
C ILE A 52 -15.92 -7.32 3.56
N LYS A 53 -15.20 -7.22 2.44
CA LYS A 53 -13.78 -6.87 2.48
C LYS A 53 -13.54 -5.44 2.95
N ALA A 54 -14.36 -4.49 2.50
CA ALA A 54 -14.31 -3.11 3.00
C ALA A 54 -14.53 -3.06 4.51
N ARG A 55 -15.53 -3.77 5.04
CA ARG A 55 -15.82 -3.83 6.48
C ARG A 55 -14.70 -4.51 7.26
N GLU A 56 -14.17 -5.64 6.79
CA GLU A 56 -13.01 -6.31 7.40
C GLU A 56 -11.81 -5.36 7.47
N THR A 57 -11.50 -4.67 6.37
CA THR A 57 -10.42 -3.68 6.33
C THR A 57 -10.65 -2.60 7.40
N MET A 58 -11.85 -2.04 7.45
CA MET A 58 -12.20 -1.02 8.45
C MET A 58 -12.18 -1.55 9.89
N GLN A 59 -12.49 -2.82 10.14
CA GLN A 59 -12.40 -3.42 11.47
C GLN A 59 -10.97 -3.40 12.02
N HIS A 60 -9.97 -3.61 11.16
CA HIS A 60 -8.56 -3.57 11.53
C HIS A 60 -7.98 -2.16 11.63
N CYS A 61 -8.73 -1.13 11.21
CA CYS A 61 -8.31 0.26 11.35
C CYS A 61 -8.46 0.77 12.78
N ARG A 62 -7.61 1.73 13.15
CA ARG A 62 -7.76 2.54 14.36
C ARG A 62 -8.74 3.68 14.10
N VAL A 63 -9.39 4.18 15.15
CA VAL A 63 -10.25 5.38 15.07
C VAL A 63 -9.42 6.57 14.58
N GLY A 64 -9.97 7.34 13.64
CA GLY A 64 -9.30 8.46 12.97
C GLY A 64 -8.35 8.04 11.83
N GLN A 65 -8.15 6.75 11.60
CA GLN A 65 -7.35 6.26 10.48
C GLN A 65 -8.14 6.40 9.17
N LYS A 66 -7.46 6.90 8.15
CA LYS A 66 -7.97 7.04 6.78
C LYS A 66 -7.48 5.88 5.91
N ILE A 67 -8.39 5.28 5.16
CA ILE A 67 -8.09 4.28 4.14
C ILE A 67 -8.78 4.68 2.85
N ARG A 68 -8.13 4.44 1.72
CA ARG A 68 -8.74 4.64 0.41
C ARG A 68 -9.19 3.30 -0.15
N PHE A 69 -10.39 3.25 -0.71
CA PHE A 69 -10.91 2.09 -1.43
C PHE A 69 -11.10 2.46 -2.89
N ARG A 70 -10.58 1.62 -3.78
CA ARG A 70 -10.88 1.69 -5.21
C ARG A 70 -12.01 0.73 -5.53
N LEU A 71 -13.11 1.25 -6.04
CA LEU A 71 -14.36 0.53 -6.28
C LEU A 71 -14.78 0.72 -7.74
N ASN A 72 -15.61 -0.18 -8.26
CA ASN A 72 -16.37 0.13 -9.48
C ASN A 72 -17.52 1.10 -9.13
N ASP A 73 -17.91 1.95 -10.07
CA ASP A 73 -18.89 3.03 -9.83
C ASP A 73 -20.25 2.53 -9.34
N ASP A 74 -20.68 1.36 -9.83
CA ASP A 74 -21.90 0.66 -9.42
C ASP A 74 -21.87 0.22 -7.95
N ALA A 75 -20.68 -0.11 -7.42
CA ALA A 75 -20.48 -0.56 -6.05
C ALA A 75 -20.41 0.57 -5.01
N VAL A 76 -20.09 1.80 -5.43
CA VAL A 76 -19.80 2.92 -4.53
C VAL A 76 -20.97 3.20 -3.58
N SER A 77 -22.19 3.30 -4.13
CA SER A 77 -23.36 3.68 -3.35
C SER A 77 -23.68 2.67 -2.25
N THR A 78 -23.54 1.37 -2.55
CA THR A 78 -23.75 0.27 -1.62
C THR A 78 -22.70 0.28 -0.51
N ILE A 79 -21.42 0.42 -0.87
CA ILE A 79 -20.33 0.42 0.12
C ILE A 79 -20.45 1.63 1.04
N ARG A 80 -20.72 2.82 0.51
CA ARG A 80 -20.90 4.03 1.33
C ARG A 80 -22.05 3.88 2.33
N LYS A 81 -23.17 3.28 1.93
CA LYS A 81 -24.30 3.01 2.83
C LYS A 81 -23.93 2.04 3.95
N ASN A 82 -23.22 0.96 3.63
CA ASN A 82 -22.79 -0.02 4.62
C ASN A 82 -21.77 0.56 5.60
N LEU A 83 -20.78 1.30 5.10
CA LEU A 83 -19.77 1.94 5.94
C LEU A 83 -20.37 3.04 6.84
N ALA A 84 -21.36 3.78 6.34
CA ALA A 84 -22.10 4.74 7.15
C ALA A 84 -22.87 4.07 8.31
N ALA A 85 -23.42 2.87 8.09
CA ALA A 85 -24.04 2.08 9.15
C ALA A 85 -23.03 1.61 10.22
N ASP A 86 -21.75 1.51 9.85
CA ASP A 86 -20.63 1.21 10.76
C ASP A 86 -19.99 2.48 11.38
N ASN A 87 -20.67 3.63 11.33
CA ASN A 87 -20.18 4.93 11.80
C ASN A 87 -18.91 5.45 11.09
N CYS A 88 -18.58 4.92 9.92
CA CYS A 88 -17.45 5.40 9.14
C CYS A 88 -17.87 6.57 8.23
N GLN A 89 -17.03 7.58 8.09
CA GLN A 89 -17.25 8.69 7.15
C GLN A 89 -16.55 8.40 5.82
N SER A 90 -17.22 8.66 4.69
CA SER A 90 -16.67 8.42 3.36
C SER A 90 -16.80 9.62 2.43
N THR A 91 -15.70 9.95 1.75
CA THR A 91 -15.58 11.06 0.78
C THR A 91 -15.04 10.52 -0.53
N VAL A 92 -15.63 10.91 -1.66
CA VAL A 92 -15.10 10.57 -2.99
C VAL A 92 -13.90 11.47 -3.27
N ILE A 93 -12.75 10.86 -3.61
CA ILE A 93 -11.51 11.58 -3.93
C ILE A 93 -11.31 11.69 -5.44
N SER A 94 -11.61 10.62 -6.17
CA SER A 94 -11.52 10.58 -7.64
C SER A 94 -12.54 9.60 -8.21
N SER A 95 -12.94 9.83 -9.46
CA SER A 95 -13.82 8.95 -10.23
C SER A 95 -13.37 9.01 -11.68
N GLU A 96 -12.81 7.90 -12.18
CA GLU A 96 -12.20 7.79 -13.50
C GLU A 96 -12.47 6.40 -14.10
N ALA A 97 -12.85 6.39 -15.38
CA ALA A 97 -12.95 5.18 -16.21
C ALA A 97 -13.79 4.03 -15.60
N GLY A 98 -14.91 4.34 -14.94
CA GLY A 98 -15.78 3.34 -14.31
C GLY A 98 -15.32 2.87 -12.93
N THR A 99 -14.25 3.47 -12.41
CA THR A 99 -13.73 3.22 -11.08
C THR A 99 -13.72 4.49 -10.24
N THR A 100 -14.12 4.39 -8.99
CA THR A 100 -14.16 5.49 -8.03
C THR A 100 -13.29 5.17 -6.83
N ILE A 101 -12.47 6.14 -6.44
CA ILE A 101 -11.67 6.09 -5.21
C ILE A 101 -12.41 6.87 -4.13
N ILE A 102 -12.77 6.17 -3.05
CA ILE A 102 -13.32 6.78 -1.84
C ILE A 102 -12.28 6.75 -0.73
N GLU A 103 -12.14 7.85 0.01
CA GLU A 103 -11.45 7.88 1.30
C GLU A 103 -12.47 7.64 2.40
N VAL A 104 -12.16 6.71 3.29
CA VAL A 104 -12.99 6.31 4.42
C VAL A 104 -12.21 6.53 5.70
N THR A 105 -12.82 7.23 6.64
CA THR A 105 -12.28 7.45 7.99
C THR A 105 -13.09 6.63 8.98
N LYS A 106 -12.39 5.91 9.86
CA LYS A 106 -13.00 5.20 10.99
C LYS A 106 -13.30 6.12 12.16
#